data_AF-A0AAW7A3R7-F1
#
_entry.id   AF-A0AAW7A3R7-F1
#
_cell.length_a   1.000
_cell.length_b   1.000
_cell.length_c   1.000
_cell.angle_alpha   90.00
_cell.angle_beta   90.00
_cell.angle_gamma   90.00
#
_symmetry.space_group_name_H-M   'P 1'
#
loop_
_entity.id
_entity.type
_entity.pdbx_description
1 polymer ?
#
loop_
_entity_poly.entity_id
_entity_poly.type
_entity_poly.pdbx_seq_one_letter_code
_entity_poly.pdbx_strand_id
1 'polypeptide(L)'
;MPKGLMLTDLAIAGLLLILAKVIRVHAPLLQRMYIPSAVLAGLFGLIFGPALLDVLPWTDTFTANASLLTAALFSALGLATDVPSPKTVAQRAGSLWAFNQIASVSQWLFAAMFGLVLTTFFWPEINPGFGVTMSAGFMGGHGSASVVGEIFTGLGWEDGFTLGLTFATVGIFISISVGMLMLQFALKMGWIRSFTTFDSMDEHERKGLVKPDDQEPVMKDTMSSLSVDSFAIHAALVVVVTAFSYVAANYLSSFHDKVQIPTFVTGFLGGMLVRIVAKQTKASRYLCDGAFKHAAGISTDYLIIFGISAIKITVLAQYLMPMVVLAIGGIAFTLWLIFWVAPRIMGEDWFEKGIFSWGWLTGTVAMGIALLRIVDPKMRSKVLDDYAIAYVPGSITDIFIISLMPIAMYNGMHWQALGVGLGYIAIVLFIWRFIFKRNRSALTHES
;
A
#
# COMPACT_ATOMS: atom_id res chain seq x y z
N MET A 1 -10.67 32.00 0.39
CA MET A 1 -10.03 31.20 -0.68
C MET A 1 -10.95 31.15 -1.87
N PRO A 2 -10.44 31.20 -3.12
CA PRO A 2 -11.27 31.00 -4.31
C PRO A 2 -12.00 29.65 -4.21
N LYS A 3 -13.33 29.67 -4.36
CA LYS A 3 -14.20 28.48 -4.30
C LYS A 3 -13.97 27.60 -5.54
N GLY A 4 -13.90 26.29 -5.36
CA GLY A 4 -13.88 25.32 -6.47
C GLY A 4 -12.50 24.97 -7.06
N LEU A 5 -11.40 25.36 -6.42
CA LEU A 5 -10.05 24.92 -6.83
C LEU A 5 -9.52 23.84 -5.89
N MET A 6 -9.02 22.75 -6.47
CA MET A 6 -8.25 21.69 -5.77
C MET A 6 -7.13 22.25 -4.87
N LEU A 7 -6.63 23.45 -5.20
CA LEU A 7 -5.65 24.17 -4.38
C LEU A 7 -6.17 24.51 -2.97
N THR A 8 -7.46 24.81 -2.80
CA THR A 8 -8.08 25.09 -1.51
C THR A 8 -8.04 23.85 -0.62
N ASP A 9 -8.47 22.71 -1.15
CA ASP A 9 -8.45 21.43 -0.45
C ASP A 9 -7.02 21.00 -0.11
N LEU A 10 -6.09 21.13 -1.05
CA LEU A 10 -4.67 20.86 -0.80
C LEU A 10 -4.08 21.77 0.28
N ALA A 11 -4.47 23.05 0.33
CA ALA A 11 -4.02 23.97 1.37
C ALA A 11 -4.53 23.55 2.76
N ILE A 12 -5.79 23.12 2.86
CA ILE A 12 -6.36 22.61 4.12
C ILE A 12 -5.64 21.32 4.53
N ALA A 13 -5.53 20.35 3.63
CA ALA A 13 -4.83 19.09 3.89
C ALA A 13 -3.36 19.31 4.29
N GLY A 14 -2.66 20.24 3.62
CA GLY A 14 -1.29 20.60 3.94
C GLY A 14 -1.15 21.25 5.32
N LEU A 15 -2.07 22.13 5.70
CA LEU A 15 -2.12 22.72 7.04
C LEU A 15 -2.32 21.63 8.11
N LEU A 16 -3.26 20.72 7.88
CA LEU A 16 -3.51 19.59 8.79
C LEU A 16 -2.28 18.68 8.91
N LEU A 17 -1.57 18.42 7.80
CA LEU A 17 -0.34 17.62 7.79
C LEU A 17 0.78 18.27 8.60
N ILE A 18 0.99 19.58 8.42
CA ILE A 18 2.00 20.34 9.19
C ILE A 18 1.63 20.30 10.68
N LEU A 19 0.38 20.60 11.03
CA LEU A 19 -0.12 20.57 12.40
C LEU A 19 0.07 19.18 13.02
N ALA A 20 -0.34 18.12 12.31
CA ALA A 20 -0.18 16.74 12.74
C ALA A 20 1.30 16.38 12.95
N LYS A 21 2.21 16.80 12.06
CA LYS A 21 3.65 16.56 12.24
C LYS A 21 4.19 17.28 13.46
N VAL A 22 3.82 18.54 13.69
CA VAL A 22 4.23 19.31 14.88
C VAL A 22 3.72 18.65 16.16
N ILE A 23 2.43 18.30 16.22
CA ILE A 23 1.83 17.62 17.38
C ILE A 23 2.54 16.28 17.64
N ARG A 24 2.77 15.47 16.60
CA ARG A 24 3.48 14.19 16.72
C ARG A 24 4.91 14.36 17.26
N VAL A 25 5.61 15.42 16.89
CA VAL A 25 6.98 15.72 17.39
C VAL A 25 6.97 16.08 18.89
N HIS A 26 5.88 16.64 19.40
CA HIS A 26 5.79 17.08 20.80
C HIS A 26 4.98 16.15 21.72
N ALA A 27 4.26 15.16 21.19
CA ALA A 27 3.40 14.26 21.96
C ALA A 27 3.99 12.84 22.06
N PRO A 28 4.61 12.45 23.21
CA PRO A 28 5.20 11.12 23.40
C PRO A 28 4.21 9.97 23.21
N LEU A 29 2.93 10.19 23.54
CA LEU A 29 1.88 9.18 23.33
C LEU A 29 1.73 8.80 21.84
N LEU A 30 1.70 9.80 20.95
CA LEU A 30 1.58 9.58 19.51
C LEU A 30 2.85 8.95 18.92
N GLN A 31 4.02 9.29 19.49
CA GLN A 31 5.29 8.68 19.12
C GLN A 31 5.31 7.20 19.50
N ARG A 32 4.83 6.84 20.70
CA ARG A 32 4.72 5.45 21.18
C ARG A 32 3.75 4.61 20.37
N MET A 33 2.72 5.23 19.80
CA MET A 33 1.76 4.56 18.92
C MET A 33 2.27 4.42 17.47
N TYR A 34 3.44 5.00 17.14
CA TYR A 34 4.02 5.02 15.79
C TYR A 34 3.08 5.54 14.69
N ILE A 35 2.08 6.35 15.05
CA ILE A 35 1.06 6.85 14.10
C ILE A 35 1.72 7.75 13.05
N PRO A 36 1.53 7.51 11.74
CA PRO A 36 2.00 8.42 10.69
C PRO A 36 1.31 9.78 10.78
N SER A 37 2.03 10.88 10.49
CA SER A 37 1.46 12.23 10.53
C SER A 37 0.27 12.40 9.56
N ALA A 38 0.31 11.73 8.40
CA ALA A 38 -0.79 11.76 7.43
C ALA A 38 -2.08 11.13 7.99
N VAL A 39 -1.98 10.03 8.75
CA VAL A 39 -3.13 9.41 9.42
C VAL A 39 -3.71 10.37 10.46
N LEU A 40 -2.86 10.99 11.27
CA LEU A 40 -3.30 11.97 12.27
C LEU A 40 -3.96 13.20 11.63
N ALA A 41 -3.41 13.70 10.53
CA ALA A 41 -4.01 14.79 9.75
C ALA A 41 -5.36 14.39 9.14
N GLY A 42 -5.49 13.17 8.64
CA GLY A 42 -6.76 12.62 8.19
C GLY A 42 -7.79 12.51 9.31
N LEU A 43 -7.38 12.08 10.51
CA LEU A 43 -8.27 12.05 11.69
C LEU A 43 -8.73 13.45 12.11
N PHE A 44 -7.85 14.46 12.03
CA PHE A 44 -8.28 15.85 12.20
C PHE A 44 -9.26 16.27 11.11
N GLY A 45 -9.02 15.89 9.86
CA GLY A 45 -9.94 16.13 8.76
C GLY A 45 -11.31 15.46 8.94
N LEU A 46 -11.36 14.27 9.55
CA LEU A 46 -12.61 13.59 9.91
C LEU A 46 -13.35 14.30 11.07
N ILE A 47 -12.62 14.69 12.12
CA ILE A 47 -13.19 15.35 13.31
C ILE A 47 -13.67 16.77 12.99
N PHE A 48 -12.83 17.57 12.34
CA PHE A 48 -13.13 18.96 12.01
C PHE A 48 -13.90 19.10 10.69
N GLY A 49 -14.01 18.02 9.91
CA GLY A 49 -14.76 18.00 8.66
C GLY A 49 -16.26 17.69 8.84
N PRO A 50 -16.97 17.47 7.72
CA PRO A 50 -18.44 17.42 7.69
C PRO A 50 -19.04 16.25 8.45
N ALA A 51 -18.24 15.23 8.76
CA ALA A 51 -18.69 14.05 9.50
C ALA A 51 -19.02 14.34 10.97
N LEU A 52 -18.42 15.38 11.57
CA LEU A 52 -18.51 15.67 13.00
C LEU A 52 -18.76 17.15 13.30
N LEU A 53 -17.74 18.01 13.16
CA LEU A 53 -17.82 19.42 13.56
C LEU A 53 -18.13 20.38 12.41
N ASP A 54 -17.88 19.97 11.17
CA ASP A 54 -18.14 20.75 9.94
C ASP A 54 -17.56 22.18 9.95
N VAL A 55 -16.33 22.33 10.45
CA VAL A 55 -15.64 23.63 10.53
C VAL A 55 -14.59 23.83 9.43
N LEU A 56 -14.14 22.75 8.79
CA LEU A 56 -13.19 22.83 7.68
C LEU A 56 -13.90 23.25 6.39
N PRO A 57 -13.43 24.30 5.70
CA PRO A 57 -14.07 24.79 4.48
C PRO A 57 -13.64 23.97 3.25
N TRP A 58 -13.88 22.66 3.29
CA TRP A 58 -13.67 21.77 2.14
C TRP A 58 -14.53 22.21 0.95
N THR A 59 -14.03 21.98 -0.27
CA THR A 59 -14.89 22.10 -1.45
C THR A 59 -15.86 20.92 -1.52
N ASP A 60 -16.97 21.07 -2.23
CA ASP A 60 -17.96 20.00 -2.40
C ASP A 60 -17.36 18.74 -3.08
N THR A 61 -16.24 18.88 -3.78
CA THR A 61 -15.55 17.81 -4.50
C THR A 61 -14.29 17.31 -3.79
N PHE A 62 -14.06 17.67 -2.51
CA PHE A 62 -12.81 17.33 -1.82
C PHE A 62 -12.54 15.82 -1.75
N THR A 63 -13.59 14.99 -1.71
CA THR A 63 -13.49 13.53 -1.66
C THR A 63 -12.89 12.93 -2.94
N ALA A 64 -13.08 13.59 -4.09
CA ALA A 64 -12.50 13.17 -5.37
C ALA A 64 -10.98 13.29 -5.41
N ASN A 65 -10.37 14.11 -4.53
CA ASN A 65 -8.93 14.25 -4.44
C ASN A 65 -8.23 12.93 -4.07
N ALA A 66 -8.90 12.03 -3.34
CA ALA A 66 -8.35 10.70 -3.05
C ALA A 66 -8.14 9.89 -4.34
N SER A 67 -9.13 9.82 -5.23
CA SER A 67 -8.97 9.14 -6.53
C SER A 67 -7.92 9.82 -7.42
N LEU A 68 -7.90 11.15 -7.48
CA LEU A 68 -6.89 11.91 -8.25
C LEU A 68 -5.46 11.60 -7.78
N LEU A 69 -5.23 11.60 -6.45
CA LEU A 69 -3.93 11.32 -5.87
C LEU A 69 -3.55 9.84 -6.00
N THR A 70 -4.52 8.94 -6.05
CA THR A 70 -4.29 7.53 -6.35
C THR A 70 -3.77 7.35 -7.78
N ALA A 71 -4.36 8.02 -8.77
CA ALA A 71 -3.84 8.00 -10.15
C ALA A 71 -2.42 8.57 -10.23
N ALA A 72 -2.15 9.68 -9.52
CA ALA A 72 -0.82 10.27 -9.44
C ALA A 72 0.20 9.36 -8.75
N LEU A 73 -0.19 8.70 -7.66
CA LEU A 73 0.61 7.71 -6.94
C LEU A 73 1.07 6.60 -7.88
N PHE A 74 0.13 5.95 -8.58
CA PHE A 74 0.48 4.84 -9.47
C PHE A 74 1.24 5.30 -10.72
N SER A 75 0.99 6.51 -11.22
CA SER A 75 1.78 7.12 -12.29
C SER A 75 3.24 7.34 -11.87
N ALA A 76 3.47 7.90 -10.68
CA ALA A 76 4.80 8.09 -10.12
C ALA A 76 5.51 6.75 -9.83
N LEU A 77 4.78 5.75 -9.33
CA LEU A 77 5.32 4.40 -9.14
C LEU A 77 5.73 3.76 -10.46
N GLY A 78 4.91 3.87 -11.52
CA GLY A 78 5.26 3.40 -12.86
C GLY A 78 6.53 4.05 -13.39
N LEU A 79 6.66 5.37 -13.22
CA LEU A 79 7.86 6.14 -13.60
C LEU A 79 9.11 5.73 -12.81
N ALA A 80 8.95 5.41 -11.52
CA ALA A 80 10.02 4.97 -10.63
C ALA A 80 10.41 3.50 -10.82
N THR A 81 9.60 2.70 -11.52
CA THR A 81 9.77 1.26 -11.62
C THR A 81 10.88 0.90 -12.60
N ASP A 82 11.91 0.23 -12.08
CA ASP A 82 12.90 -0.46 -12.90
C ASP A 82 12.69 -1.97 -12.80
N VAL A 83 12.37 -2.62 -13.92
CA VAL A 83 12.07 -4.06 -13.96
C VAL A 83 13.36 -4.87 -13.78
N PRO A 84 13.51 -5.61 -12.67
CA PRO A 84 14.71 -6.42 -12.43
C PRO A 84 14.76 -7.60 -13.41
N SER A 85 15.97 -8.08 -13.71
CA SER A 85 16.13 -9.26 -14.55
C SER A 85 15.53 -10.51 -13.87
N PRO A 86 14.93 -11.45 -14.61
CA PRO A 86 14.41 -12.69 -14.03
C PRO A 86 15.45 -13.49 -13.25
N LYS A 87 16.73 -13.44 -13.68
CA LYS A 87 17.86 -14.07 -12.98
C LYS A 87 18.09 -13.42 -11.62
N THR A 88 18.06 -12.10 -11.53
CA THR A 88 18.19 -11.35 -10.26
C THR A 88 17.08 -11.73 -9.29
N VAL A 89 15.83 -11.77 -9.78
CA VAL A 89 14.68 -12.20 -8.97
C VAL A 89 14.90 -13.63 -8.47
N ALA A 90 15.22 -14.57 -9.36
CA ALA A 90 15.37 -15.97 -9.02
C ALA A 90 16.50 -16.25 -8.01
N GLN A 91 17.61 -15.54 -8.11
CA GLN A 91 18.80 -15.77 -7.27
C GLN A 91 18.75 -15.05 -5.92
N ARG A 92 18.21 -13.82 -5.87
CA ARG A 92 18.22 -12.99 -4.65
C ARG A 92 16.91 -13.02 -3.89
N ALA A 93 15.79 -12.95 -4.61
CA ALA A 93 14.49 -12.62 -4.03
C ALA A 93 13.42 -13.69 -4.28
N GLY A 94 13.74 -14.82 -4.91
CA GLY A 94 12.74 -15.76 -5.43
C GLY A 94 11.83 -16.36 -4.35
N SER A 95 12.41 -16.76 -3.21
CA SER A 95 11.60 -17.27 -2.08
C SER A 95 10.76 -16.18 -1.42
N LEU A 96 11.29 -14.96 -1.38
CA LEU A 96 10.60 -13.80 -0.82
C LEU A 96 9.42 -13.37 -1.70
N TRP A 97 9.65 -13.27 -3.01
CA TRP A 97 8.61 -13.07 -4.02
C TRP A 97 7.53 -14.15 -3.92
N ALA A 98 7.92 -15.42 -3.89
CA ALA A 98 6.95 -16.51 -3.82
C ALA A 98 6.08 -16.42 -2.57
N PHE A 99 6.70 -16.18 -1.41
CA PHE A 99 5.95 -15.97 -0.17
C PHE A 99 5.00 -14.77 -0.29
N ASN A 100 5.48 -13.62 -0.78
CA ASN A 100 4.68 -12.41 -0.89
C ASN A 100 3.48 -12.62 -1.82
N GLN A 101 3.66 -13.30 -2.95
CA GLN A 101 2.57 -13.61 -3.87
C GLN A 101 1.55 -14.59 -3.25
N ILE A 102 2.03 -15.62 -2.56
CA ILE A 102 1.14 -16.56 -1.84
C ILE A 102 0.37 -15.80 -0.77
N ALA A 103 1.05 -14.99 0.04
CA ALA A 103 0.45 -14.26 1.14
C ALA A 103 -0.56 -13.20 0.67
N SER A 104 -0.18 -12.38 -0.33
CA SER A 104 -1.05 -11.40 -0.98
C SER A 104 -2.31 -12.05 -1.52
N VAL A 105 -2.16 -12.98 -2.48
CA VAL A 105 -3.31 -13.57 -3.18
C VAL A 105 -4.17 -14.40 -2.22
N SER A 106 -3.56 -15.16 -1.31
CA SER A 106 -4.34 -15.94 -0.34
C SER A 106 -5.10 -15.07 0.66
N GLN A 107 -4.58 -13.90 1.03
CA GLN A 107 -5.32 -12.96 1.89
C GLN A 107 -6.55 -12.43 1.16
N TRP A 108 -6.42 -12.05 -0.12
CA TRP A 108 -7.56 -11.63 -0.96
C TRP A 108 -8.59 -12.74 -1.14
N LEU A 109 -8.14 -13.97 -1.39
CA LEU A 109 -9.02 -15.14 -1.49
C LEU A 109 -9.74 -15.44 -0.18
N PHE A 110 -9.01 -15.42 0.94
CA PHE A 110 -9.57 -15.61 2.27
C PHE A 110 -10.62 -14.53 2.56
N ALA A 111 -10.29 -13.26 2.30
CA ALA A 111 -11.21 -12.15 2.52
C ALA A 111 -12.46 -12.25 1.65
N ALA A 112 -12.30 -12.54 0.36
CA ALA A 112 -13.41 -12.75 -0.57
C ALA A 112 -14.31 -13.92 -0.13
N MET A 113 -13.72 -15.07 0.23
CA MET A 113 -14.47 -16.25 0.65
C MET A 113 -15.13 -16.05 2.01
N PHE A 114 -14.41 -15.53 3.00
CA PHE A 114 -14.93 -15.30 4.34
C PHE A 114 -16.00 -14.23 4.31
N GLY A 115 -15.77 -13.11 3.60
CA GLY A 115 -16.78 -12.09 3.36
C GLY A 115 -18.02 -12.65 2.69
N LEU A 116 -17.87 -13.48 1.64
CA LEU A 116 -19.01 -14.15 1.00
C LEU A 116 -19.79 -15.01 2.00
N VAL A 117 -19.12 -15.79 2.85
CA VAL A 117 -19.79 -16.56 3.92
C VAL A 117 -20.53 -15.64 4.89
N LEU A 118 -19.92 -14.53 5.32
CA LEU A 118 -20.56 -13.57 6.23
C LEU A 118 -21.81 -12.97 5.58
N THR A 119 -21.72 -12.54 4.32
CA THR A 119 -22.86 -11.95 3.61
C THR A 119 -23.92 -12.99 3.28
N THR A 120 -23.57 -14.22 2.93
CA THR A 120 -24.58 -15.22 2.57
C THR A 120 -25.37 -15.73 3.78
N PHE A 121 -24.74 -15.89 4.94
CA PHE A 121 -25.36 -16.58 6.08
C PHE A 121 -25.75 -15.67 7.25
N PHE A 122 -25.09 -14.51 7.42
CA PHE A 122 -25.28 -13.67 8.60
C PHE A 122 -25.82 -12.27 8.25
N TRP A 123 -25.40 -11.70 7.12
CA TRP A 123 -25.80 -10.37 6.65
C TRP A 123 -26.14 -10.35 5.15
N PRO A 124 -27.24 -11.00 4.72
CA PRO A 124 -27.65 -11.12 3.31
C PRO A 124 -27.96 -9.80 2.61
N GLU A 125 -28.18 -8.74 3.37
CA GLU A 125 -28.36 -7.37 2.87
C GLU A 125 -27.05 -6.70 2.43
N ILE A 126 -25.89 -7.22 2.87
CA ILE A 126 -24.59 -6.66 2.54
C ILE A 126 -24.10 -7.19 1.19
N ASN A 127 -23.48 -6.31 0.40
CA ASN A 127 -22.93 -6.66 -0.90
C ASN A 127 -21.91 -7.83 -0.81
N PRO A 128 -21.97 -8.86 -1.67
CA PRO A 128 -21.02 -9.98 -1.67
C PRO A 128 -19.55 -9.59 -1.86
N GLY A 129 -19.28 -8.40 -2.40
CA GLY A 129 -17.95 -7.80 -2.49
C GLY A 129 -17.36 -7.33 -1.16
N PHE A 130 -18.13 -7.37 -0.06
CA PHE A 130 -17.74 -6.89 1.27
C PHE A 130 -16.39 -7.40 1.74
N GLY A 131 -16.13 -8.70 1.59
CA GLY A 131 -14.88 -9.32 1.96
C GLY A 131 -13.65 -8.62 1.37
N VAL A 132 -13.74 -8.24 0.11
CA VAL A 132 -12.63 -7.65 -0.66
C VAL A 132 -12.21 -6.28 -0.11
N THR A 133 -13.12 -5.55 0.55
CA THR A 133 -12.80 -4.26 1.18
C THR A 133 -11.72 -4.38 2.25
N MET A 134 -11.65 -5.51 2.96
CA MET A 134 -10.62 -5.75 3.97
C MET A 134 -9.23 -5.90 3.34
N SER A 135 -9.07 -6.73 2.31
CA SER A 135 -7.76 -6.90 1.66
C SER A 135 -7.31 -5.67 0.88
N ALA A 136 -8.25 -4.92 0.31
CA ALA A 136 -7.98 -3.64 -0.30
C ALA A 136 -7.43 -2.63 0.71
N GLY A 137 -8.01 -2.58 1.92
CA GLY A 137 -7.55 -1.71 3.00
C GLY A 137 -6.26 -2.19 3.67
N PHE A 138 -6.15 -3.49 3.97
CA PHE A 138 -5.02 -4.08 4.68
C PHE A 138 -3.74 -4.02 3.83
N MET A 139 -3.44 -5.03 3.01
CA MET A 139 -2.20 -5.02 2.22
C MET A 139 -2.11 -3.82 1.27
N GLY A 140 -3.26 -3.45 0.71
CA GLY A 140 -3.34 -2.44 -0.32
C GLY A 140 -3.30 -0.99 0.18
N GLY A 141 -3.47 -0.77 1.50
CA GLY A 141 -3.52 0.55 2.11
C GLY A 141 -4.60 1.46 1.54
N HIS A 142 -4.50 2.76 1.82
CA HIS A 142 -5.45 3.77 1.32
C HIS A 142 -5.47 3.85 -0.21
N GLY A 143 -4.35 3.58 -0.88
CA GLY A 143 -4.25 3.48 -2.35
C GLY A 143 -5.22 2.46 -2.95
N SER A 144 -5.09 1.21 -2.54
CA SER A 144 -5.93 0.15 -3.10
C SER A 144 -7.35 0.22 -2.56
N ALA A 145 -7.55 0.66 -1.31
CA ALA A 145 -8.88 0.94 -0.78
C ALA A 145 -9.64 1.98 -1.60
N SER A 146 -8.98 3.08 -2.01
CA SER A 146 -9.58 4.08 -2.90
C SER A 146 -9.92 3.49 -4.26
N VAL A 147 -9.03 2.69 -4.86
CA VAL A 147 -9.31 2.00 -6.13
C VAL A 147 -10.53 1.08 -6.03
N VAL A 148 -10.52 0.15 -5.06
CA VAL A 148 -11.62 -0.80 -4.88
C VAL A 148 -12.91 -0.09 -4.53
N GLY A 149 -12.83 0.95 -3.71
CA GLY A 149 -13.95 1.83 -3.40
C GLY A 149 -14.54 2.49 -4.66
N GLU A 150 -13.70 3.02 -5.54
CA GLU A 150 -14.13 3.66 -6.78
C GLU A 150 -14.79 2.64 -7.74
N ILE A 151 -14.23 1.43 -7.83
CA ILE A 151 -14.84 0.33 -8.58
C ILE A 151 -16.22 0.01 -8.03
N PHE A 152 -16.38 -0.13 -6.71
CA PHE A 152 -17.69 -0.41 -6.12
C PHE A 152 -18.68 0.74 -6.29
N THR A 153 -18.24 2.00 -6.14
CA THR A 153 -19.07 3.17 -6.44
C THR A 153 -19.55 3.16 -7.89
N GLY A 154 -18.66 2.88 -8.86
CA GLY A 154 -19.01 2.77 -10.27
C GLY A 154 -19.97 1.61 -10.60
N LEU A 155 -19.96 0.56 -9.77
CA LEU A 155 -20.90 -0.56 -9.85
C LEU A 155 -22.23 -0.31 -9.11
N GLY A 156 -22.34 0.77 -8.33
CA GLY A 156 -23.55 1.17 -7.60
C GLY A 156 -23.53 0.90 -6.09
N TRP A 157 -22.38 0.56 -5.49
CA TRP A 157 -22.21 0.35 -4.06
C TRP A 157 -21.19 1.32 -3.45
N GLU A 158 -21.66 2.50 -3.06
CA GLU A 158 -20.80 3.57 -2.52
C GLU A 158 -20.15 3.24 -1.17
N ASP A 159 -20.82 2.44 -0.33
CA ASP A 159 -20.35 2.16 1.03
C ASP A 159 -18.99 1.46 1.02
N GLY A 160 -18.71 0.65 -0.01
CA GLY A 160 -17.43 -0.03 -0.21
C GLY A 160 -16.21 0.91 -0.13
N PHE A 161 -16.36 2.16 -0.55
CA PHE A 161 -15.30 3.18 -0.45
C PHE A 161 -14.99 3.53 1.01
N THR A 162 -16.02 3.77 1.83
CA THR A 162 -15.86 4.06 3.27
C THR A 162 -15.30 2.85 4.02
N LEU A 163 -15.78 1.65 3.69
CA LEU A 163 -15.34 0.40 4.33
C LEU A 163 -13.86 0.13 4.05
N GLY A 164 -13.42 0.23 2.79
CA GLY A 164 -12.02 0.03 2.41
C GLY A 164 -11.07 1.00 3.12
N LEU A 165 -11.39 2.29 3.15
CA LEU A 165 -10.56 3.31 3.81
C LEU A 165 -10.52 3.13 5.33
N THR A 166 -11.60 2.65 5.92
CA THR A 166 -11.63 2.30 7.33
C THR A 166 -10.71 1.12 7.60
N PHE A 167 -10.79 0.04 6.81
CA PHE A 167 -9.86 -1.09 6.93
C PHE A 167 -8.40 -0.68 6.75
N ALA A 168 -8.10 0.25 5.84
CA ALA A 168 -6.75 0.79 5.67
C ALA A 168 -6.26 1.53 6.91
N THR A 169 -7.13 2.33 7.52
CA THR A 169 -6.79 3.09 8.72
C THR A 169 -6.60 2.18 9.92
N VAL A 170 -7.56 1.29 10.18
CA VAL A 170 -7.50 0.30 11.28
C VAL A 170 -6.34 -0.68 11.10
N GLY A 171 -6.06 -1.07 9.86
CA GLY A 171 -4.94 -1.93 9.49
C GLY A 171 -3.58 -1.37 9.93
N ILE A 172 -3.33 -0.07 9.72
CA ILE A 172 -2.11 0.59 10.21
C ILE A 172 -1.94 0.43 11.73
N PHE A 173 -3.02 0.57 12.51
CA PHE A 173 -2.97 0.38 13.96
C PHE A 173 -2.72 -1.08 14.35
N ILE A 174 -3.40 -2.02 13.68
CA ILE A 174 -3.20 -3.46 13.89
C ILE A 174 -1.76 -3.87 13.56
N SER A 175 -1.24 -3.38 12.45
CA SER A 175 0.10 -3.64 11.93
C SER A 175 1.16 -3.35 13.00
N ILE A 176 1.15 -2.15 13.59
CA ILE A 176 2.08 -1.79 14.67
C ILE A 176 1.76 -2.55 15.96
N SER A 177 0.51 -2.51 16.45
CA SER A 177 0.18 -3.03 17.78
C SER A 177 0.45 -4.54 17.90
N VAL A 178 -0.05 -5.34 16.96
CA VAL A 178 0.19 -6.78 16.93
C VAL A 178 1.61 -7.08 16.48
N GLY A 179 2.19 -6.29 15.57
CA GLY A 179 3.60 -6.42 15.16
C GLY A 179 4.55 -6.31 16.35
N MET A 180 4.33 -5.36 17.27
CA MET A 180 5.11 -5.24 18.50
C MET A 180 4.95 -6.46 19.43
N LEU A 181 3.75 -7.04 19.53
CA LEU A 181 3.55 -8.28 20.27
C LEU A 181 4.29 -9.46 19.63
N MET A 182 4.33 -9.53 18.30
CA MET A 182 5.09 -10.55 17.57
C MET A 182 6.60 -10.41 17.83
N LEU A 183 7.13 -9.18 17.88
CA LEU A 183 8.53 -8.93 18.23
C LEU A 183 8.88 -9.39 19.65
N GLN A 184 8.01 -9.10 20.64
CA GLN A 184 8.19 -9.57 22.01
C GLN A 184 8.16 -11.10 22.10
N PHE A 185 7.25 -11.73 21.36
CA PHE A 185 7.16 -13.18 21.29
C PHE A 185 8.42 -13.80 20.65
N ALA A 186 8.89 -13.24 19.54
CA ALA A 186 10.10 -13.69 18.86
C ALA A 186 11.36 -13.57 19.70
N LEU A 187 11.47 -12.52 20.52
CA LEU A 187 12.56 -12.36 21.49
C LEU A 187 12.54 -13.49 22.53
N LYS A 188 11.37 -13.82 23.08
CA LYS A 188 11.23 -14.93 24.05
C LYS A 188 11.56 -16.29 23.46
N MET A 189 11.24 -16.48 22.18
CA MET A 189 11.53 -17.72 21.45
C MET A 189 12.99 -17.82 20.94
N GLY A 190 13.78 -16.76 21.11
CA GLY A 190 15.18 -16.71 20.65
C GLY A 190 15.33 -16.58 19.13
N TRP A 191 14.27 -16.18 18.40
CA TRP A 191 14.34 -15.96 16.95
C TRP A 191 15.06 -14.67 16.58
N ILE A 192 15.07 -13.70 17.49
CA ILE A 192 15.84 -12.47 17.39
C ILE A 192 16.66 -12.29 18.68
N ARG A 193 17.83 -11.65 18.57
CA ARG A 193 18.71 -11.39 19.72
C ARG A 193 18.28 -10.20 20.54
N SER A 194 17.75 -9.17 19.87
CA SER A 194 17.30 -7.92 20.46
C SER A 194 16.44 -7.17 19.44
N PHE A 195 15.62 -6.25 19.90
CA PHE A 195 14.99 -5.24 19.07
C PHE A 195 15.01 -3.90 19.79
N THR A 196 14.96 -2.80 19.05
CA THR A 196 14.99 -1.46 19.62
C THR A 196 13.64 -1.14 20.26
N THR A 197 13.63 -1.02 21.59
CA THR A 197 12.45 -0.53 22.31
C THR A 197 12.30 0.98 22.13
N PHE A 198 11.08 1.50 22.29
CA PHE A 198 10.83 2.94 22.28
C PHE A 198 11.75 3.68 23.28
N ASP A 199 11.98 3.10 24.46
CA ASP A 199 12.80 3.70 25.51
C ASP A 199 14.32 3.67 25.20
N SER A 200 14.74 2.86 24.22
CA SER A 200 16.13 2.85 23.71
C SER A 200 16.34 3.71 22.46
N MET A 201 15.27 4.18 21.81
CA MET A 201 15.37 5.09 20.66
C MET A 201 15.89 6.46 21.12
N ASP A 202 16.68 7.12 20.28
CA ASP A 202 17.08 8.49 20.55
C ASP A 202 15.95 9.50 20.32
N GLU A 203 16.16 10.75 20.72
CA GLU A 203 15.15 11.80 20.63
C GLU A 203 14.67 12.05 19.18
N HIS A 204 15.57 12.00 18.20
CA HIS A 204 15.22 12.25 16.80
C HIS A 204 14.42 11.08 16.23
N GLU A 205 14.85 9.85 16.51
CA GLU A 205 14.15 8.63 16.12
C GLU A 205 12.71 8.59 16.68
N ARG A 206 12.52 8.91 17.97
CA ARG A 206 11.18 8.99 18.60
C ARG A 206 10.30 10.03 17.94
N LYS A 207 10.87 11.20 17.63
CA LYS A 207 10.17 12.30 16.93
C LYS A 207 9.92 11.99 15.44
N GLY A 208 10.53 10.94 14.91
CA GLY A 208 10.53 10.63 13.47
C GLY A 208 11.20 11.75 12.67
N LEU A 209 12.36 12.20 13.15
CA LEU A 209 13.23 13.18 12.51
C LEU A 209 14.58 12.52 12.22
N VAL A 210 15.30 13.03 11.22
CA VAL A 210 16.67 12.62 10.92
C VAL A 210 17.61 13.65 11.52
N LYS A 211 18.64 13.20 12.24
CA LYS A 211 19.67 14.09 12.81
C LYS A 211 20.33 14.90 11.71
N PRO A 212 20.73 16.17 11.96
CA PRO A 212 21.37 17.00 10.94
C PRO A 212 22.53 16.33 10.21
N ASP A 213 23.38 15.62 10.96
CA ASP A 213 24.57 14.94 10.40
C ASP A 213 24.25 13.68 9.58
N ASP A 214 23.05 13.10 9.77
CA ASP A 214 22.58 11.89 9.09
C ASP A 214 21.64 12.21 7.91
N GLN A 215 21.42 13.50 7.59
CA GLN A 215 20.53 13.91 6.50
C GLN A 215 21.18 13.69 5.13
N GLU A 216 20.51 12.90 4.27
CA GLU A 216 20.97 12.60 2.92
C GLU A 216 20.20 13.40 1.86
N PRO A 217 20.84 13.70 0.70
CA PRO A 217 20.15 14.28 -0.44
C PRO A 217 19.01 13.38 -0.94
N VAL A 218 17.79 13.94 -0.97
CA VAL A 218 16.57 13.20 -1.36
C VAL A 218 16.42 13.01 -2.87
N MET A 219 17.09 13.83 -3.68
CA MET A 219 17.05 13.74 -5.14
C MET A 219 18.38 14.17 -5.77
N LYS A 220 18.63 13.64 -6.98
CA LYS A 220 19.73 14.08 -7.83
C LYS A 220 19.25 15.25 -8.69
N ASP A 221 20.02 16.31 -8.72
CA ASP A 221 19.79 17.42 -9.64
C ASP A 221 20.23 16.99 -11.06
N THR A 222 19.28 16.85 -11.97
CA THR A 222 19.52 16.28 -13.32
C THR A 222 19.37 17.30 -14.45
N MET A 223 18.90 18.50 -14.13
CA MET A 223 18.72 19.62 -15.04
C MET A 223 19.62 20.78 -14.63
N SER A 224 19.96 21.63 -15.60
CA SER A 224 20.57 22.93 -15.27
C SER A 224 19.48 23.88 -14.79
N SER A 225 19.66 24.46 -13.59
CA SER A 225 18.75 25.45 -13.00
C SER A 225 18.57 26.71 -13.86
N LEU A 226 19.51 27.00 -14.77
CA LEU A 226 19.36 28.07 -15.78
C LEU A 226 18.30 27.75 -16.83
N SER A 227 18.03 26.47 -17.08
CA SER A 227 17.03 26.03 -18.05
C SER A 227 15.70 25.75 -17.38
N VAL A 228 15.70 24.88 -16.39
CA VAL A 228 14.49 24.44 -15.68
C VAL A 228 14.89 23.77 -14.37
N ASP A 229 14.07 23.94 -13.36
CA ASP A 229 14.24 23.23 -12.10
C ASP A 229 14.04 21.71 -12.30
N SER A 230 14.93 20.91 -11.72
CA SER A 230 14.86 19.45 -11.82
C SER A 230 13.57 18.90 -11.24
N PHE A 231 13.09 19.42 -10.11
CA PHE A 231 11.85 18.97 -9.50
C PHE A 231 10.66 19.32 -10.41
N ALA A 232 10.66 20.49 -11.05
CA ALA A 232 9.62 20.89 -11.99
C ALA A 232 9.45 19.91 -13.16
N ILE A 233 10.54 19.42 -13.77
CA ILE A 233 10.46 18.44 -14.86
C ILE A 233 9.91 17.10 -14.38
N HIS A 234 10.35 16.60 -13.23
CA HIS A 234 9.85 15.33 -12.68
C HIS A 234 8.38 15.44 -12.27
N ALA A 235 7.99 16.55 -11.65
CA ALA A 235 6.60 16.85 -11.32
C ALA A 235 5.73 16.93 -12.58
N ALA A 236 6.22 17.61 -13.63
CA ALA A 236 5.53 17.68 -14.92
C ALA A 236 5.34 16.30 -15.56
N LEU A 237 6.35 15.43 -15.51
CA LEU A 237 6.22 14.05 -16.00
C LEU A 237 5.13 13.28 -15.24
N VAL A 238 5.09 13.37 -13.91
CA VAL A 238 4.04 12.73 -13.12
C VAL A 238 2.66 13.27 -13.50
N VAL A 239 2.49 14.59 -13.61
CA VAL A 239 1.23 15.23 -14.00
C VAL A 239 0.79 14.80 -15.40
N VAL A 240 1.70 14.80 -16.38
CA VAL A 240 1.40 14.41 -17.76
C VAL A 240 1.01 12.94 -17.85
N VAL A 241 1.73 12.04 -17.17
CA VAL A 241 1.38 10.61 -17.13
C VAL A 241 0.03 10.41 -16.43
N THR A 242 -0.25 11.17 -15.37
CA THR A 242 -1.55 11.12 -14.68
C THR A 242 -2.67 11.61 -15.60
N ALA A 243 -2.51 12.73 -16.30
CA ALA A 243 -3.50 13.21 -17.26
C ALA A 243 -3.72 12.20 -18.40
N PHE A 244 -2.64 11.63 -18.94
CA PHE A 244 -2.71 10.55 -19.93
C PHE A 244 -3.48 9.34 -19.40
N SER A 245 -3.31 8.98 -18.12
CA SER A 245 -3.99 7.83 -17.53
C SER A 245 -5.50 7.93 -17.60
N TYR A 246 -6.09 9.11 -17.36
CA TYR A 246 -7.53 9.34 -17.48
C TYR A 246 -8.00 9.22 -18.93
N VAL A 247 -7.27 9.83 -19.87
CA VAL A 247 -7.60 9.73 -21.30
C VAL A 247 -7.54 8.28 -21.78
N ALA A 248 -6.47 7.56 -21.41
CA ALA A 248 -6.28 6.16 -21.77
C ALA A 248 -7.34 5.26 -21.13
N ALA A 249 -7.68 5.47 -19.86
CA ALA A 249 -8.71 4.70 -19.16
C ALA A 249 -10.07 4.88 -19.82
N ASN A 250 -10.46 6.12 -20.13
CA ASN A 250 -11.71 6.43 -20.82
C ASN A 250 -11.75 5.82 -22.23
N TYR A 251 -10.65 5.97 -22.99
CA TYR A 251 -10.54 5.38 -24.33
C TYR A 251 -10.64 3.86 -24.29
N LEU A 252 -9.88 3.19 -23.41
CA LEU A 252 -9.89 1.73 -23.34
C LEU A 252 -11.23 1.18 -22.82
N SER A 253 -11.88 1.88 -21.90
CA SER A 253 -13.21 1.48 -21.41
C SER A 253 -14.29 1.63 -22.49
N SER A 254 -14.08 2.50 -23.49
CA SER A 254 -15.05 2.70 -24.57
C SER A 254 -15.21 1.48 -25.50
N PHE A 255 -14.27 0.52 -25.47
CA PHE A 255 -14.36 -0.69 -26.30
C PHE A 255 -15.38 -1.72 -25.81
N HIS A 256 -15.81 -1.64 -24.55
CA HIS A 256 -16.76 -2.62 -24.00
C HIS A 256 -17.56 -2.05 -22.83
N ASP A 257 -18.89 -1.97 -22.98
CA ASP A 257 -19.80 -1.31 -22.03
C ASP A 257 -19.74 -1.85 -20.59
N LYS A 258 -19.25 -3.08 -20.39
CA LYS A 258 -19.14 -3.72 -19.06
C LYS A 258 -17.72 -3.81 -18.50
N VAL A 259 -16.70 -3.34 -19.23
CA VAL A 259 -15.31 -3.40 -18.78
C VAL A 259 -14.79 -1.97 -18.63
N GLN A 260 -14.75 -1.50 -17.39
CA GLN A 260 -14.10 -0.24 -17.04
C GLN A 260 -12.64 -0.52 -16.69
N ILE A 261 -11.74 0.11 -17.43
CA ILE A 261 -10.30 0.08 -17.16
C ILE A 261 -9.99 1.13 -16.10
N PRO A 262 -9.51 0.75 -14.91
CA PRO A 262 -9.26 1.73 -13.86
C PRO A 262 -8.07 2.64 -14.18
N THR A 263 -8.20 3.92 -13.85
CA THR A 263 -7.19 4.97 -14.13
C THR A 263 -5.82 4.67 -13.51
N PHE A 264 -5.77 4.05 -12.34
CA PHE A 264 -4.49 3.72 -11.71
C PHE A 264 -3.68 2.69 -12.54
N VAL A 265 -4.36 1.78 -13.26
CA VAL A 265 -3.72 0.78 -14.13
C VAL A 265 -3.05 1.48 -15.31
N THR A 266 -3.79 2.35 -16.00
CA THR A 266 -3.26 3.11 -17.14
C THR A 266 -2.18 4.10 -16.69
N GLY A 267 -2.25 4.63 -15.47
CA GLY A 267 -1.20 5.46 -14.88
C GLY A 267 0.09 4.69 -14.65
N PHE A 268 0.02 3.53 -14.00
CA PHE A 268 1.18 2.68 -13.78
C PHE A 268 1.82 2.21 -15.10
N LEU A 269 1.00 1.71 -16.05
CA LEU A 269 1.48 1.28 -17.36
C LEU A 269 2.03 2.44 -18.20
N GLY A 270 1.38 3.61 -18.15
CA GLY A 270 1.85 4.82 -18.83
C GLY A 270 3.19 5.30 -18.29
N GLY A 271 3.38 5.31 -16.96
CA GLY A 271 4.66 5.63 -16.33
C GLY A 271 5.76 4.65 -16.72
N MET A 272 5.44 3.35 -16.73
CA MET A 272 6.37 2.31 -17.16
C MET A 272 6.74 2.45 -18.64
N LEU A 273 5.77 2.80 -19.50
CA LEU A 273 6.02 3.06 -20.92
C LEU A 273 6.99 4.23 -21.09
N VAL A 274 6.78 5.35 -20.39
CA VAL A 274 7.71 6.49 -20.39
C VAL A 274 9.11 6.06 -19.95
N ARG A 275 9.21 5.24 -18.89
CA ARG A 275 10.49 4.71 -18.40
C ARG A 275 11.20 3.84 -19.45
N ILE A 276 10.46 2.97 -20.14
CA ILE A 276 10.99 2.13 -21.23
C ILE A 276 11.51 3.00 -22.38
N VAL A 277 10.72 3.98 -22.82
CA VAL A 277 11.12 4.91 -23.89
C VAL A 277 12.37 5.70 -23.46
N ALA A 278 12.43 6.19 -22.22
CA ALA A 278 13.58 6.92 -21.70
C ALA A 278 14.85 6.05 -21.65
N LYS A 279 14.74 4.74 -21.43
CA LYS A 279 15.88 3.82 -21.53
C LYS A 279 16.34 3.66 -22.97
N GLN A 280 15.43 3.47 -23.91
CA GLN A 280 15.74 3.32 -25.34
C GLN A 280 16.41 4.57 -25.91
N THR A 281 15.94 5.76 -25.53
CA THR A 281 16.50 7.05 -25.97
C THR A 281 17.72 7.50 -25.17
N LYS A 282 18.15 6.73 -24.17
CA LYS A 282 19.21 7.11 -23.20
C LYS A 282 18.88 8.39 -22.41
N ALA A 283 17.62 8.82 -22.38
CA ALA A 283 17.15 9.94 -21.56
C ALA A 283 17.00 9.56 -20.07
N SER A 284 16.97 8.26 -19.75
CA SER A 284 16.88 7.75 -18.37
C SER A 284 17.96 8.29 -17.42
N ARG A 285 19.12 8.70 -17.93
CA ARG A 285 20.18 9.36 -17.14
C ARG A 285 19.77 10.71 -16.54
N TYR A 286 18.73 11.33 -17.09
CA TYR A 286 18.18 12.61 -16.62
C TYR A 286 16.96 12.41 -15.72
N LEU A 287 16.54 11.16 -15.50
CA LEU A 287 15.46 10.81 -14.56
C LEU A 287 16.05 10.45 -13.20
N CYS A 288 15.42 10.96 -12.14
CA CYS A 288 15.76 10.68 -10.76
C CYS A 288 14.67 9.83 -10.11
N ASP A 289 15.01 8.59 -9.74
CA ASP A 289 14.10 7.69 -9.02
C ASP A 289 13.67 8.29 -7.67
N GLY A 290 14.55 9.05 -7.01
CA GLY A 290 14.22 9.76 -5.77
C GLY A 290 13.06 10.71 -5.96
N ALA A 291 13.07 11.52 -7.03
CA ALA A 291 11.99 12.47 -7.32
C ALA A 291 10.64 11.76 -7.51
N PHE A 292 10.59 10.67 -8.28
CA PHE A 292 9.36 9.91 -8.49
C PHE A 292 8.89 9.18 -7.22
N LYS A 293 9.82 8.62 -6.43
CA LYS A 293 9.49 7.99 -5.13
C LYS A 293 8.93 9.02 -4.14
N HIS A 294 9.48 10.24 -4.10
CA HIS A 294 8.95 11.32 -3.28
C HIS A 294 7.61 11.85 -3.80
N ALA A 295 7.40 11.91 -5.12
CA ALA A 295 6.08 12.22 -5.69
C ALA A 295 5.03 11.19 -5.26
N ALA A 296 5.35 9.89 -5.36
CA ALA A 296 4.52 8.82 -4.83
C ALA A 296 4.26 8.95 -3.32
N GLY A 297 5.29 9.33 -2.54
CA GLY A 297 5.18 9.59 -1.11
C GLY A 297 4.21 10.73 -0.77
N ILE A 298 4.35 11.88 -1.43
CA ILE A 298 3.45 13.03 -1.26
C ILE A 298 2.02 12.65 -1.66
N SER A 299 1.84 11.98 -2.81
CA SER A 299 0.52 11.48 -3.22
C SER A 299 -0.10 10.56 -2.18
N THR A 300 0.70 9.67 -1.57
CA THR A 300 0.25 8.76 -0.52
C THR A 300 -0.18 9.51 0.75
N ASP A 301 0.63 10.46 1.22
CA ASP A 301 0.32 11.22 2.44
C ASP A 301 -0.97 12.03 2.28
N TYR A 302 -1.13 12.76 1.17
CA TYR A 302 -2.36 13.52 0.92
C TYR A 302 -3.56 12.62 0.65
N LEU A 303 -3.36 11.48 -0.03
CA LEU A 303 -4.40 10.48 -0.23
C LEU A 303 -4.96 9.97 1.09
N ILE A 304 -4.09 9.67 2.06
CA ILE A 304 -4.51 9.24 3.40
C ILE A 304 -5.35 10.32 4.07
N ILE A 305 -4.94 11.60 3.98
CA ILE A 305 -5.67 12.71 4.57
C ILE A 305 -7.07 12.82 3.98
N PHE A 306 -7.19 12.88 2.65
CA PHE A 306 -8.48 12.97 1.97
C PHE A 306 -9.34 11.73 2.19
N GLY A 307 -8.74 10.54 2.14
CA GLY A 307 -9.43 9.29 2.36
C GLY A 307 -10.07 9.23 3.76
N ILE A 308 -9.28 9.45 4.81
CA ILE A 308 -9.81 9.42 6.18
C ILE A 308 -10.85 10.52 6.40
N SER A 309 -10.63 11.72 5.85
CA SER A 309 -11.59 12.83 5.94
C SER A 309 -12.92 12.54 5.23
N ALA A 310 -12.92 11.62 4.26
CA ALA A 310 -14.10 11.22 3.49
C ALA A 310 -14.91 10.07 4.13
N ILE A 311 -14.46 9.51 5.27
CA ILE A 311 -15.15 8.40 5.95
C ILE A 311 -16.54 8.85 6.44
N LYS A 312 -17.58 8.15 5.97
CA LYS A 312 -18.96 8.36 6.41
C LYS A 312 -19.22 7.60 7.72
N ILE A 313 -19.34 8.31 8.85
CA ILE A 313 -19.53 7.70 10.19
C ILE A 313 -20.83 6.89 10.27
N THR A 314 -21.89 7.32 9.59
CA THR A 314 -23.17 6.61 9.54
C THR A 314 -23.03 5.24 8.88
N VAL A 315 -22.28 5.14 7.79
CA VAL A 315 -21.94 3.86 7.13
C VAL A 315 -21.12 2.99 8.09
N LEU A 316 -20.09 3.55 8.73
CA LEU A 316 -19.28 2.79 9.68
C LEU A 316 -20.11 2.18 10.81
N ALA A 317 -21.07 2.93 11.36
CA ALA A 317 -21.96 2.43 12.42
C ALA A 317 -22.82 1.24 11.97
N GLN A 318 -23.28 1.24 10.72
CA GLN A 318 -24.09 0.15 10.15
C GLN A 318 -23.26 -1.12 9.93
N TYR A 319 -22.01 -0.97 9.51
CA TYR A 319 -21.14 -2.08 9.13
C TYR A 319 -20.19 -2.55 10.25
N LEU A 320 -20.21 -1.91 11.42
CA LEU A 320 -19.24 -2.13 12.50
C LEU A 320 -19.09 -3.61 12.87
N MET A 321 -20.19 -4.31 13.13
CA MET A 321 -20.17 -5.72 13.51
C MET A 321 -19.59 -6.63 12.42
N PRO A 322 -20.12 -6.62 11.17
CA PRO A 322 -19.51 -7.35 10.06
C PRO A 322 -18.02 -7.05 9.88
N MET A 323 -17.62 -5.78 10.01
CA MET A 323 -16.24 -5.36 9.82
C MET A 323 -15.31 -5.89 10.91
N VAL A 324 -15.73 -5.87 12.17
CA VAL A 324 -14.94 -6.42 13.28
C VAL A 324 -14.73 -7.92 13.10
N VAL A 325 -15.78 -8.66 12.74
CA VAL A 325 -15.68 -10.10 12.49
C VAL A 325 -14.72 -10.39 11.32
N LEU A 326 -14.87 -9.66 10.22
CA LEU A 326 -14.00 -9.77 9.05
C LEU A 326 -12.53 -9.45 9.41
N ALA A 327 -12.28 -8.35 10.14
CA ALA A 327 -10.97 -7.94 10.59
C ALA A 327 -10.29 -9.02 11.46
N ILE A 328 -11.00 -9.58 12.44
CA ILE A 328 -10.47 -10.65 13.30
C ILE A 328 -10.07 -11.87 12.46
N GLY A 329 -10.92 -12.27 11.50
CA GLY A 329 -10.60 -13.35 10.57
C GLY A 329 -9.35 -13.05 9.74
N GLY A 330 -9.25 -11.84 9.18
CA GLY A 330 -8.09 -11.40 8.40
C GLY A 330 -6.79 -11.33 9.19
N ILE A 331 -6.85 -10.88 10.45
CA ILE A 331 -5.73 -10.89 11.39
C ILE A 331 -5.28 -12.32 11.65
N ALA A 332 -6.21 -13.21 12.03
CA ALA A 332 -5.90 -14.60 12.32
C ALA A 332 -5.29 -15.32 11.11
N PHE A 333 -5.84 -15.09 9.92
CA PHE A 333 -5.31 -15.64 8.68
C PHE A 333 -3.92 -15.12 8.36
N THR A 334 -3.68 -13.81 8.55
CA THR A 334 -2.36 -13.22 8.31
C THR A 334 -1.34 -13.70 9.33
N LEU A 335 -1.70 -13.86 10.60
CA LEU A 335 -0.83 -14.48 11.61
C LEU A 335 -0.46 -15.91 11.24
N TRP A 336 -1.40 -16.69 10.70
CA TRP A 336 -1.13 -18.03 10.18
C TRP A 336 -0.14 -17.99 9.00
N LEU A 337 -0.29 -17.04 8.05
CA LEU A 337 0.68 -16.85 6.98
C LEU A 337 2.08 -16.57 7.51
N ILE A 338 2.22 -15.68 8.50
CA ILE A 338 3.53 -15.30 9.03
C ILE A 338 4.16 -16.42 9.86
N PHE A 339 3.44 -17.02 10.81
CA PHE A 339 4.04 -17.99 11.73
C PHE A 339 4.11 -19.41 11.18
N TRP A 340 3.29 -19.76 10.19
CA TRP A 340 3.25 -21.11 9.64
C TRP A 340 3.78 -21.18 8.21
N VAL A 341 3.36 -20.29 7.30
CA VAL A 341 3.80 -20.35 5.90
C VAL A 341 5.20 -19.76 5.73
N ALA A 342 5.51 -18.62 6.35
CA ALA A 342 6.77 -17.91 6.14
C ALA A 342 8.02 -18.74 6.47
N PRO A 343 8.12 -19.44 7.63
CA PRO A 343 9.30 -20.25 7.95
C PRO A 343 9.56 -21.37 6.93
N ARG A 344 8.50 -21.91 6.32
CA ARG A 344 8.57 -23.01 5.34
C ARG A 344 9.06 -22.57 3.97
N ILE A 345 8.80 -21.31 3.61
CA ILE A 345 9.13 -20.75 2.29
C ILE A 345 10.43 -19.93 2.34
N MET A 346 10.58 -19.06 3.34
CA MET A 346 11.67 -18.09 3.42
C MET A 346 12.96 -18.64 4.04
N GLY A 347 12.92 -19.72 4.84
CA GLY A 347 14.10 -20.36 5.43
C GLY A 347 14.84 -19.49 6.46
N GLU A 348 16.15 -19.28 6.29
CA GLU A 348 16.94 -18.40 7.17
C GLU A 348 16.48 -16.94 7.14
N ASP A 349 16.58 -16.26 8.30
CA ASP A 349 16.08 -14.91 8.58
C ASP A 349 14.60 -14.71 8.20
N TRP A 350 13.80 -15.79 8.33
CA TRP A 350 12.38 -15.74 7.99
C TRP A 350 11.62 -14.77 8.87
N PHE A 351 12.08 -14.48 10.10
CA PHE A 351 11.33 -13.65 11.02
C PHE A 351 11.47 -12.17 10.67
N GLU A 352 12.66 -11.69 10.31
CA GLU A 352 12.91 -10.32 9.83
C GLU A 352 12.13 -10.05 8.53
N LYS A 353 12.11 -11.03 7.62
CA LYS A 353 11.26 -10.97 6.43
C LYS A 353 9.78 -11.04 6.82
N GLY A 354 9.42 -11.97 7.69
CA GLY A 354 8.06 -12.19 8.16
C GLY A 354 7.44 -10.98 8.84
N ILE A 355 8.20 -10.24 9.66
CA ILE A 355 7.70 -9.02 10.32
C ILE A 355 7.52 -7.87 9.33
N PHE A 356 8.38 -7.76 8.32
CA PHE A 356 8.15 -6.83 7.22
C PHE A 356 6.86 -7.20 6.46
N SER A 357 6.69 -8.48 6.09
CA SER A 357 5.49 -8.95 5.41
C SER A 357 4.25 -8.78 6.25
N TRP A 358 4.31 -8.99 7.58
CA TRP A 358 3.21 -8.67 8.50
C TRP A 358 2.80 -7.20 8.37
N GLY A 359 3.79 -6.32 8.48
CA GLY A 359 3.58 -4.88 8.42
C GLY A 359 2.93 -4.44 7.11
N TRP A 360 3.40 -5.03 6.01
CA TRP A 360 2.83 -4.81 4.68
C TRP A 360 1.43 -5.39 4.53
N LEU A 361 1.22 -6.68 4.83
CA LEU A 361 -0.03 -7.40 4.65
C LEU A 361 -1.19 -6.86 5.49
N THR A 362 -0.92 -6.16 6.59
CA THR A 362 -1.95 -5.59 7.47
C THR A 362 -2.04 -4.08 7.39
N GLY A 363 -1.16 -3.41 6.66
CA GLY A 363 -1.14 -1.94 6.59
C GLY A 363 -0.54 -1.40 5.30
N THR A 364 0.76 -1.13 5.29
CA THR A 364 1.42 -0.62 4.08
C THR A 364 2.86 -1.07 4.05
N VAL A 365 3.51 -0.96 2.88
CA VAL A 365 4.96 -1.14 2.77
C VAL A 365 5.71 -0.26 3.79
N ALA A 366 5.23 0.95 4.05
CA ALA A 366 5.81 1.83 5.07
C ALA A 366 5.73 1.23 6.48
N MET A 367 4.64 0.52 6.83
CA MET A 367 4.54 -0.18 8.11
C MET A 367 5.44 -1.42 8.17
N GLY A 368 5.62 -2.12 7.05
CA GLY A 368 6.64 -3.17 6.92
C GLY A 368 8.05 -2.64 7.19
N ILE A 369 8.41 -1.50 6.59
CA ILE A 369 9.70 -0.83 6.84
C ILE A 369 9.82 -0.37 8.30
N ALA A 370 8.75 0.19 8.87
CA ALA A 370 8.76 0.67 10.26
C ALA A 370 9.06 -0.46 11.24
N LEU A 371 8.38 -1.61 11.10
CA LEU A 371 8.63 -2.78 11.93
C LEU A 371 10.00 -3.40 11.67
N LEU A 372 10.46 -3.45 10.41
CA LEU A 372 11.79 -3.93 10.08
C LEU A 372 12.88 -3.09 10.74
N ARG A 373 12.74 -1.76 10.78
CA ARG A 373 13.69 -0.86 11.47
C ARG A 373 13.75 -1.08 12.98
N ILE A 374 12.74 -1.69 13.58
CA ILE A 374 12.76 -2.01 15.01
C ILE A 374 13.69 -3.20 15.28
N VAL A 375 13.75 -4.18 14.37
CA VAL A 375 14.65 -5.35 14.47
C VAL A 375 16.01 -5.12 13.81
N ASP A 376 16.07 -4.26 12.79
CA ASP A 376 17.27 -3.87 12.05
C ASP A 376 17.35 -2.34 11.87
N PRO A 377 17.66 -1.58 12.94
CA PRO A 377 17.66 -0.11 12.92
C PRO A 377 18.68 0.49 11.95
N LYS A 378 19.81 -0.20 11.78
CA LYS A 378 20.90 0.23 10.92
C LYS A 378 20.73 -0.26 9.47
N MET A 379 19.61 -0.90 9.14
CA MET A 379 19.30 -1.45 7.82
C MET A 379 20.46 -2.28 7.26
N ARG A 380 21.11 -3.08 8.12
CA ARG A 380 22.27 -3.90 7.73
C ARG A 380 21.85 -5.14 6.96
N SER A 381 20.61 -5.62 7.19
CA SER A 381 20.04 -6.72 6.44
C SER A 381 19.73 -6.30 5.01
N LYS A 382 19.85 -7.24 4.08
CA LYS A 382 19.45 -7.04 2.68
C LYS A 382 17.93 -7.20 2.45
N VAL A 383 17.16 -7.31 3.54
CA VAL A 383 15.72 -7.61 3.49
C VAL A 383 14.99 -6.57 2.64
N LEU A 384 15.21 -5.27 2.88
CA LEU A 384 14.53 -4.22 2.14
C LEU A 384 14.87 -4.22 0.63
N ASP A 385 16.15 -4.45 0.29
CA ASP A 385 16.59 -4.56 -1.10
C ASP A 385 15.96 -5.76 -1.80
N ASP A 386 15.94 -6.91 -1.13
CA ASP A 386 15.36 -8.13 -1.66
C ASP A 386 13.84 -7.99 -1.81
N TYR A 387 13.17 -7.26 -0.91
CA TYR A 387 11.76 -6.88 -1.05
C TYR A 387 11.53 -5.98 -2.25
N ALA A 388 12.37 -4.96 -2.47
CA ALA A 388 12.24 -4.10 -3.65
C ALA A 388 12.35 -4.89 -4.95
N ILE A 389 13.26 -5.88 -5.01
CA ILE A 389 13.40 -6.78 -6.16
C ILE A 389 12.18 -7.69 -6.30
N ALA A 390 11.69 -8.28 -5.20
CA ALA A 390 10.52 -9.15 -5.20
C ALA A 390 9.23 -8.39 -5.57
N TYR A 391 9.09 -7.14 -5.13
CA TYR A 391 7.84 -6.39 -5.26
C TYR A 391 7.51 -6.07 -6.72
N VAL A 392 8.48 -5.71 -7.56
CA VAL A 392 8.22 -5.29 -8.95
C VAL A 392 7.45 -6.32 -9.78
N PRO A 393 7.82 -7.61 -9.85
CA PRO A 393 6.99 -8.62 -10.52
C PRO A 393 5.69 -8.92 -9.76
N GLY A 394 5.67 -8.74 -8.44
CA GLY A 394 4.49 -8.92 -7.61
C GLY A 394 3.40 -7.87 -7.85
N SER A 395 3.79 -6.61 -8.04
CA SER A 395 2.89 -5.48 -8.21
C SER A 395 2.03 -5.60 -9.47
N ILE A 396 2.53 -6.29 -10.52
CA ILE A 396 1.73 -6.62 -11.71
C ILE A 396 0.54 -7.51 -11.31
N THR A 397 0.77 -8.51 -10.46
CA THR A 397 -0.31 -9.39 -9.96
C THR A 397 -1.28 -8.61 -9.08
N ASP A 398 -0.75 -7.75 -8.20
CA ASP A 398 -1.57 -6.92 -7.32
C ASP A 398 -2.50 -5.99 -8.13
N ILE A 399 -2.01 -5.42 -9.24
CA ILE A 399 -2.84 -4.62 -10.16
C ILE A 399 -4.04 -5.44 -10.68
N PHE A 400 -3.83 -6.70 -11.11
CA PHE A 400 -4.91 -7.54 -11.59
C PHE A 400 -5.90 -7.90 -10.50
N ILE A 401 -5.44 -8.28 -9.30
CA ILE A 401 -6.34 -8.70 -8.23
C ILE A 401 -7.17 -7.52 -7.71
N ILE A 402 -6.55 -6.35 -7.54
CA ILE A 402 -7.22 -5.11 -7.13
C ILE A 402 -8.28 -4.69 -8.15
N SER A 403 -8.02 -4.86 -9.44
CA SER A 403 -8.95 -4.45 -10.51
C SER A 403 -10.08 -5.44 -10.71
N LEU A 404 -9.78 -6.75 -10.75
CA LEU A 404 -10.70 -7.76 -11.23
C LEU A 404 -11.50 -8.44 -10.10
N MET A 405 -10.90 -8.64 -8.92
CA MET A 405 -11.58 -9.32 -7.81
C MET A 405 -12.84 -8.58 -7.34
N PRO A 406 -12.83 -7.23 -7.13
CA PRO A 406 -14.05 -6.52 -6.72
C PRO A 406 -15.17 -6.66 -7.74
N ILE A 407 -14.85 -6.51 -9.04
CA ILE A 407 -15.82 -6.63 -10.14
C ILE A 407 -16.43 -8.04 -10.16
N ALA A 408 -15.58 -9.08 -10.07
CA ALA A 408 -16.04 -10.46 -10.10
C ALA A 408 -16.92 -10.79 -8.87
N MET A 409 -16.51 -10.34 -7.67
CA MET A 409 -17.27 -10.56 -6.45
C MET A 409 -18.59 -9.81 -6.44
N TYR A 410 -18.63 -8.58 -6.95
CA TYR A 410 -19.86 -7.81 -7.08
C TYR A 410 -20.87 -8.46 -8.04
N ASN A 411 -20.40 -8.96 -9.19
CA ASN A 411 -21.25 -9.51 -10.25
C ASN A 411 -21.61 -10.99 -10.07
N GLY A 412 -21.42 -11.57 -8.89
CA GLY A 412 -21.78 -12.98 -8.64
C GLY A 412 -20.79 -14.01 -9.18
N MET A 413 -19.65 -13.60 -9.75
CA MET A 413 -18.61 -14.47 -10.32
C MET A 413 -17.62 -15.00 -9.26
N HIS A 414 -18.13 -15.34 -8.07
CA HIS A 414 -17.32 -15.64 -6.89
C HIS A 414 -16.40 -16.83 -7.12
N TRP A 415 -16.94 -17.93 -7.67
CA TRP A 415 -16.19 -19.17 -7.86
C TRP A 415 -15.11 -19.06 -8.94
N GLN A 416 -15.37 -18.27 -9.98
CA GLN A 416 -14.38 -17.96 -11.01
C GLN A 416 -13.23 -17.15 -10.42
N ALA A 417 -13.53 -16.13 -9.62
CA ALA A 417 -12.53 -15.29 -8.97
C ALA A 417 -11.65 -16.12 -8.01
N LEU A 418 -12.28 -16.96 -7.19
CA LEU A 418 -11.58 -17.87 -6.28
C LEU A 418 -10.74 -18.92 -7.04
N GLY A 419 -11.29 -19.50 -8.10
CA GLY A 419 -10.61 -20.50 -8.92
C GLY A 419 -9.36 -19.95 -9.62
N VAL A 420 -9.44 -18.74 -10.18
CA VAL A 420 -8.30 -18.05 -10.80
C VAL A 420 -7.20 -17.78 -9.77
N GLY A 421 -7.55 -17.26 -8.59
CA GLY A 421 -6.55 -17.00 -7.55
C GLY A 421 -5.91 -18.28 -6.99
N LEU A 422 -6.68 -19.35 -6.80
CA LEU A 422 -6.13 -20.66 -6.38
C LEU A 422 -5.21 -21.25 -7.45
N GLY A 423 -5.58 -21.13 -8.73
CA GLY A 423 -4.73 -21.53 -9.85
C GLY A 423 -3.41 -20.75 -9.88
N TYR A 424 -3.47 -19.44 -9.65
CA TYR A 424 -2.27 -18.60 -9.54
C TYR A 424 -1.37 -19.03 -8.36
N ILE A 425 -1.94 -19.26 -7.17
CA ILE A 425 -1.18 -19.75 -6.01
C ILE A 425 -0.50 -21.09 -6.33
N ALA A 426 -1.20 -22.01 -7.01
CA ALA A 426 -0.62 -23.28 -7.42
C ALA A 426 0.58 -23.09 -8.37
N ILE A 427 0.50 -22.15 -9.31
CA ILE A 427 1.61 -21.78 -10.21
C ILE A 427 2.79 -21.22 -9.40
N VAL A 428 2.56 -20.30 -8.47
CA VAL A 428 3.62 -19.73 -7.63
C VAL A 428 4.29 -20.80 -6.77
N LEU A 429 3.50 -21.70 -6.16
CA LEU A 429 4.02 -22.83 -5.38
C LEU A 429 4.85 -23.79 -6.24
N PHE A 430 4.41 -24.05 -7.48
CA PHE A 430 5.16 -24.85 -8.44
C PHE A 430 6.51 -24.19 -8.77
N ILE A 431 6.51 -22.90 -9.12
CA ILE A 431 7.72 -22.12 -9.40
C ILE A 431 8.66 -22.16 -8.20
N TRP A 432 8.15 -21.91 -6.99
CA TRP A 432 8.97 -21.95 -5.77
C TRP A 432 9.59 -23.35 -5.55
N ARG A 433 8.78 -24.40 -5.66
CA ARG A 433 9.21 -25.78 -5.34
C ARG A 433 10.27 -26.30 -6.31
N PHE A 434 10.16 -25.97 -7.59
CA PHE A 434 10.99 -26.54 -8.66
C PHE A 434 12.12 -25.62 -9.13
N ILE A 435 11.96 -24.29 -8.99
CA ILE A 435 12.97 -23.32 -9.43
C ILE A 435 13.74 -22.77 -8.23
N PHE A 436 13.06 -22.13 -7.28
CA PHE A 436 13.75 -21.39 -6.22
C PHE A 436 14.33 -22.28 -5.11
N LYS A 437 13.58 -23.29 -4.66
CA LYS A 437 14.06 -24.22 -3.63
C LYS A 437 15.29 -25.01 -4.09
N ARG A 438 15.32 -25.41 -5.38
CA ARG A 438 16.43 -26.18 -5.97
C ARG A 438 17.70 -25.34 -6.12
N ASN A 439 17.58 -24.07 -6.50
CA ASN A 439 18.73 -23.16 -6.59
C ASN A 439 19.33 -22.87 -5.22
N ARG A 440 18.52 -22.78 -4.16
CA ARG A 440 19.02 -22.59 -2.79
C ARG A 440 19.84 -23.79 -2.31
N SER A 441 19.39 -25.02 -2.57
CA SER A 441 20.15 -26.23 -2.22
C SER A 441 21.48 -26.36 -2.97
N ALA A 442 21.56 -25.86 -4.22
CA ALA A 442 22.79 -25.88 -5.00
C ALA A 442 23.85 -24.91 -4.42
N LEU A 443 23.43 -23.72 -3.98
CA LEU A 443 24.32 -22.71 -3.41
C LEU A 443 24.88 -23.11 -2.02
N THR A 444 24.12 -23.85 -1.22
CA THR A 444 24.57 -24.35 0.10
C THR A 444 25.57 -25.51 0.02
N HIS A 445 25.74 -26.13 -1.16
CA HIS A 445 26.74 -27.18 -1.37
C HIS A 445 28.08 -26.67 -1.92
N GLU A 446 28.15 -25.38 -2.30
CA GLU A 446 29.39 -24.72 -2.78
C GLU A 446 30.06 -23.83 -1.73
N SER A 447 29.44 -23.67 -0.55
CA SER A 447 30.00 -23.00 0.64
C SER A 447 30.46 -24.01 1.67
#